data_AF-H1LWB3-F1
#
_entry.id   AF-H1LWB3-F1
#
_cell.length_a   1.000
_cell.length_b   1.000
_cell.length_c   1.000
_cell.angle_alpha   90.00
_cell.angle_beta   90.00
_cell.angle_gamma   90.00
#
_symmetry.space_group_name_H-M   'P 1'
#
loop_
_entity.id
_entity.type
_entity.pdbx_description
1 polymer ?
#
loop_
_entity_poly.entity_id
_entity_poly.type
_entity_poly.pdbx_seq_one_letter_code
_entity_poly.pdbx_strand_id
1 'polypeptide(L)'
;MEFTGVYHRTSEQMSYALDKDRLIINLKTGYDVKQVFIHYGDPFEAGILGGSEKWTGKREEIVYKKRLSNQLWWTTTLLPIYKRCNLFL
;
A
#
# COMPACT_ATOMS: atom_id res chain seq x y z
N MET A 1 -7.06 -11.30 14.64
CA MET A 1 -6.05 -11.01 13.60
C MET A 1 -4.71 -10.98 14.30
N GLU A 2 -3.78 -11.83 13.88
CA GLU A 2 -2.44 -11.87 14.47
C GLU A 2 -1.55 -10.82 13.80
N PHE A 3 -1.39 -9.67 14.45
CA PHE A 3 -0.64 -8.52 13.90
C PHE A 3 0.84 -8.83 13.67
N THR A 4 1.41 -9.79 14.40
CA THR A 4 2.80 -10.25 14.22
C THR A 4 3.06 -10.86 12.85
N GLY A 5 2.01 -11.36 12.18
CA GLY A 5 2.08 -11.89 10.82
C GLY A 5 2.04 -10.82 9.73
N VAL A 6 1.75 -9.55 10.08
CA VAL A 6 1.61 -8.45 9.13
C VAL A 6 2.93 -7.70 9.00
N TYR A 7 3.44 -7.57 7.77
CA TYR A 7 4.69 -6.87 7.52
C TYR A 7 4.68 -6.10 6.20
N HIS A 8 4.97 -4.81 6.30
CA HIS A 8 5.25 -3.91 5.18
C HIS A 8 6.35 -2.92 5.59
N ARG A 9 7.18 -2.52 4.63
CA ARG A 9 8.17 -1.46 4.78
C ARG A 9 8.28 -0.69 3.46
N THR A 10 8.46 0.63 3.52
CA THR A 10 8.63 1.48 2.34
C THR A 10 10.05 1.39 1.76
N SER A 11 10.56 0.17 1.56
CA SER A 11 11.89 -0.07 1.02
C SER A 11 12.02 -1.43 0.32
N GLU A 12 13.06 -1.55 -0.50
CA GLU A 12 13.52 -2.81 -1.10
C GLU A 12 12.42 -3.57 -1.85
N GLN A 13 12.18 -4.83 -1.48
CA GLN A 13 11.23 -5.72 -2.13
C GLN A 13 9.78 -5.45 -1.76
N MET A 14 9.52 -4.59 -0.76
CA MET A 14 8.17 -4.30 -0.25
C MET A 14 7.54 -3.08 -0.90
N SER A 15 8.35 -2.11 -1.33
CA SER A 15 7.89 -0.93 -2.07
C SER A 15 8.98 -0.47 -3.02
N TYR A 16 8.73 -0.57 -4.32
CA TYR A 16 9.70 -0.19 -5.35
C TYR A 16 9.04 0.26 -6.65
N ALA A 17 9.73 1.14 -7.38
CA ALA A 17 9.31 1.53 -8.72
C ALA A 17 9.50 0.35 -9.69
N LEU A 18 8.42 -0.07 -10.35
CA LEU A 18 8.52 -1.01 -11.47
C LEU A 18 9.06 -0.30 -12.71
N ASP A 19 8.61 0.93 -12.92
CA ASP A 19 9.03 1.82 -14.00
C ASP A 19 8.82 3.29 -13.57
N LYS A 20 8.91 4.21 -14.54
CA LYS A 20 8.81 5.66 -14.30
C LYS A 20 7.46 6.12 -13.71
N ASP A 21 6.40 5.35 -13.87
CA ASP A 21 5.03 5.74 -13.53
C ASP A 21 4.37 4.75 -12.55
N ARG A 22 4.90 3.53 -12.43
CA ARG A 22 4.29 2.44 -11.65
C ARG A 22 5.08 2.12 -10.39
N LEU A 23 4.37 2.06 -9.27
CA LEU A 23 4.90 1.70 -7.95
C LEU A 23 4.33 0.36 -7.51
N ILE A 24 5.19 -0.61 -7.23
CA ILE A 24 4.79 -1.91 -6.66
C ILE A 24 4.74 -1.78 -5.15
N ILE A 25 3.62 -2.22 -4.57
CA ILE A 25 3.43 -2.32 -3.13
C ILE A 25 3.17 -3.79 -2.79
N ASN A 26 3.97 -4.32 -1.88
CA ASN A 26 3.82 -5.67 -1.34
C ASN A 26 3.52 -5.63 0.16
N LEU A 27 2.70 -6.57 0.62
CA LEU A 27 2.36 -6.78 2.01
C LEU A 27 2.44 -8.27 2.32
N LYS A 28 3.02 -8.62 3.47
CA LYS A 28 2.93 -9.98 4.01
C LYS A 28 1.90 -10.01 5.11
N THR A 29 1.09 -11.07 5.16
CA THR A 29 0.14 -11.31 6.25
C THR A 29 0.14 -12.76 6.68
N GLY A 30 -0.48 -13.05 7.84
CA GLY A 30 -0.93 -14.39 8.19
C GLY A 30 -2.07 -14.89 7.28
N TYR A 31 -2.38 -16.17 7.39
CA TYR A 31 -3.47 -16.83 6.65
C TYR A 31 -4.88 -16.49 7.16
N ASP A 32 -4.97 -15.87 8.32
CA ASP A 32 -6.20 -15.36 8.93
C ASP A 32 -6.76 -14.14 8.19
N VAL A 33 -5.94 -13.43 7.42
CA VAL A 33 -6.34 -12.26 6.63
C VAL A 33 -7.03 -12.68 5.33
N LYS A 34 -8.29 -12.25 5.18
CA LYS A 34 -9.14 -12.58 4.02
C LYS A 34 -9.03 -11.56 2.89
N GLN A 35 -8.94 -10.28 3.25
CA GLN A 35 -8.94 -9.14 2.33
C GLN A 35 -7.97 -8.08 2.85
N VAL A 36 -7.34 -7.35 1.93
CA VAL A 36 -6.42 -6.25 2.23
C VAL A 36 -6.85 -5.07 1.40
N PHE A 37 -6.93 -3.89 2.02
CA PHE A 37 -7.26 -2.65 1.35
C PHE A 37 -6.09 -1.68 1.47
N ILE A 38 -5.66 -1.14 0.35
CA ILE A 38 -4.68 -0.05 0.33
C ILE A 38 -5.41 1.28 0.29
N HIS A 39 -5.03 2.16 1.20
CA HIS A 39 -5.42 3.57 1.20
C HIS A 39 -4.23 4.38 0.72
N TYR A 40 -4.35 5.12 -0.38
CA TYR A 40 -3.22 5.88 -0.93
C TYR A 40 -3.65 7.21 -1.56
N GLY A 41 -2.74 8.18 -1.61
CA GLY A 41 -3.00 9.51 -2.14
C GLY A 41 -1.72 10.32 -2.29
N ASP A 42 -1.83 11.49 -2.93
CA ASP A 42 -0.71 12.43 -2.96
C ASP A 42 -0.57 13.07 -1.55
N PRO A 43 0.64 13.11 -0.97
CA PRO A 43 0.85 13.64 0.39
C PRO A 43 0.38 15.09 0.58
N PHE A 44 0.27 15.85 -0.51
CA PHE A 44 -0.07 17.26 -0.53
C PHE A 44 -1.46 17.52 -1.13
N GLU A 45 -2.25 16.47 -1.38
CA GLU A 45 -3.60 16.59 -1.92
C GLU A 45 -4.54 17.36 -0.97
N ALA A 46 -4.38 17.14 0.33
CA ALA A 46 -5.15 17.85 1.35
C ALA A 46 -4.77 19.34 1.39
N GLY A 47 -3.50 19.65 1.11
CA GLY A 47 -2.87 20.97 1.18
C GLY A 47 -1.62 20.96 2.07
N ILE A 48 -0.91 22.09 2.13
CA ILE A 48 0.40 22.22 2.81
C ILE A 48 0.42 23.25 3.93
N LEU A 49 -0.68 23.97 4.14
CA LEU A 49 -0.75 25.14 5.01
C LEU A 49 -1.44 24.88 6.35
N GLY A 50 -1.69 23.61 6.71
CA GLY A 50 -2.20 23.23 8.03
C GLY A 50 -3.64 23.67 8.29
N GLY A 51 -4.44 23.83 7.23
CA GLY A 51 -5.88 24.02 7.35
C GLY A 51 -6.59 22.77 7.88
N SER A 52 -7.89 22.85 8.14
CA SER A 52 -8.78 21.72 8.49
C SER A 52 -9.01 20.74 7.31
N GLU A 53 -7.96 20.55 6.52
CA GLU A 53 -7.92 19.79 5.29
C GLU A 53 -8.09 18.31 5.61
N LYS A 54 -9.07 17.67 4.96
CA LYS A 54 -9.37 16.25 5.13
C LYS A 54 -8.66 15.47 4.04
N TRP A 55 -7.93 14.43 4.42
CA TRP A 55 -7.32 13.51 3.47
C TRP A 55 -8.40 12.82 2.63
N THR A 56 -8.38 13.01 1.30
CA THR A 56 -9.31 12.41 0.34
C THR A 56 -8.66 11.32 -0.52
N GLY A 57 -7.77 10.52 0.07
CA GLY A 57 -7.11 9.44 -0.67
C GLY A 57 -8.07 8.37 -1.19
N LYS A 58 -7.55 7.54 -2.09
CA LYS A 58 -8.25 6.42 -2.71
C LYS A 58 -8.15 5.19 -1.82
N ARG A 59 -9.16 4.32 -1.90
CA ARG A 59 -9.19 3.00 -1.26
C ARG A 59 -9.41 1.93 -2.33
N GLU A 60 -8.50 0.97 -2.41
CA GLU A 60 -8.55 -0.13 -3.38
C GLU A 60 -8.27 -1.47 -2.69
N GLU A 61 -8.90 -2.54 -3.15
CA GLU A 61 -8.62 -3.90 -2.64
C GLU A 61 -7.39 -4.49 -3.35
N ILE A 62 -6.49 -5.10 -2.58
CA ILE A 62 -5.37 -5.86 -3.15
C ILE A 62 -5.84 -7.28 -3.45
N VAL A 63 -6.11 -7.55 -4.72
CA VAL A 63 -6.66 -8.85 -5.16
C VAL A 63 -5.60 -9.91 -5.45
N TYR A 64 -4.38 -9.50 -5.81
CA TYR A 64 -3.32 -10.45 -6.12
C TYR A 64 -2.64 -10.93 -4.84
N LYS A 65 -2.76 -12.23 -4.58
CA LYS A 65 -2.07 -12.91 -3.49
C LYS A 65 -1.41 -14.20 -3.93
N LYS A 66 -0.23 -14.46 -3.38
CA LYS A 66 0.50 -15.71 -3.48
C LYS A 66 0.56 -16.36 -2.09
N ARG A 67 0.42 -17.67 -2.05
CA ARG A 67 0.62 -18.46 -0.83
C ARG A 67 2.10 -18.83 -0.75
N LEU A 68 2.78 -18.41 0.30
CA LEU A 68 4.12 -18.88 0.64
C LEU A 68 4.01 -20.03 1.65
N SER A 69 5.10 -20.53 2.23
CA SER A 69 5.01 -21.60 3.24
C SER A 69 4.20 -21.15 4.47
N ASN A 70 4.54 -20.01 5.05
CA ASN A 70 4.01 -19.58 6.35
C ASN A 70 3.16 -18.29 6.28
N GLN A 71 3.06 -17.66 5.11
CA GLN A 71 2.48 -16.32 4.96
C GLN A 71 1.77 -16.16 3.62
N LEU A 72 0.85 -15.21 3.57
CA LEU A 72 0.31 -14.68 2.32
C LEU A 72 1.14 -13.50 1.86
N TRP A 73 1.47 -13.48 0.58
CA TRP A 73 2.12 -12.36 -0.09
C TRP A 73 1.11 -11.66 -0.97
N TRP A 74 0.83 -10.40 -0.66
CA TRP A 74 -0.12 -9.54 -1.37
C TRP A 74 0.66 -8.55 -2.22
N THR A 75 0.17 -8.29 -3.45
CA THR A 75 0.83 -7.35 -4.37
C THR A 75 -0.21 -6.48 -5.06
N THR A 76 0.05 -5.18 -5.13
CA THR A 76 -0.68 -4.26 -6.00
C THR A 76 0.28 -3.33 -6.72
N THR A 77 -0.20 -2.73 -7.81
CA THR A 77 0.53 -1.72 -8.58
C THR A 77 -0.25 -0.41 -8.50
N LEU A 78 0.40 0.63 -7.99
CA LEU A 78 -0.14 1.98 -7.94
C LEU A 78 0.40 2.81 -9.11
N LEU A 79 -0.39 3.79 -9.55
CA LEU A 79 0.01 4.80 -10.53
C LEU A 79 -0.09 6.19 -9.91
N PRO A 80 0.94 6.64 -9.16
CA PRO A 80 0.93 7.95 -8.53
C PRO A 80 1.07 9.06 -9.59
N ILE A 81 0.02 9.85 -9.80
CA ILE A 81 -0.07 10.88 -10.85
C ILE A 81 1.11 11.86 -10.78
N TYR A 82 1.54 12.22 -9.57
CA TYR A 82 2.62 13.18 -9.34
C TYR A 82 3.94 12.52 -8.91
N LYS A 83 4.09 11.20 -9.08
CA LYS A 83 5.26 10.41 -8.60
C LYS A 83 5.53 10.51 -7.10
N ARG A 84 4.53 10.96 -6.34
CA ARG A 84 4.50 11.03 -4.88
C ARG A 84 3.32 10.21 -4.41
N CYS A 85 3.53 9.43 -3.36
CA CYS A 85 2.49 8.56 -2.81
C CYS A 85 2.72 8.42 -1.31
N ASN A 86 1.70 8.74 -0.52
CA ASN A 86 1.62 8.30 0.87
C ASN A 86 0.49 7.27 0.98
N LEU A 87 0.74 6.19 1.72
CA LEU A 87 -0.10 5.00 1.71
C LEU A 87 -0.18 4.32 3.09
N PHE A 88 -1.31 3.66 3.32
CA PHE A 88 -1.63 2.88 4.51
C PHE A 88 -2.28 1.56 4.06
N LEU A 89 -1.94 0.46 4.74
CA LEU A 89 -2.29 -0.92 4.39
C LEU A 89 -3.00 -1.63 5.55
#